data_AF-A0A0C2WFI0-F1
#
_entry.id   AF-A0A0C2WFI0-F1
#
_cell.length_a   1.000
_cell.length_b   1.000
_cell.length_c   1.000
_cell.angle_alpha   90.00
_cell.angle_beta   90.00
_cell.angle_gamma   90.00
#
_symmetry.space_group_name_H-M   'P 1'
#
loop_
_entity.id
_entity.type
_entity.pdbx_description
1 polymer ?
#
loop_
_entity_poly.entity_id
_entity_poly.type
_entity_poly.pdbx_seq_one_letter_code
_entity_poly.pdbx_strand_id
1 'polypeptide(L)'
;KKWGSPIYAFFKPDPLIEYDNKGNRIHAFECIAEPCQGKGRNQKFVRRNLGTADATSTGNLRKHALSCWGQEAIDAVSNSTSLQEARNVLKKARNTMRNGLLVFEFERTGSGKVTYSHRPPTKLESRADHVRWMAESQQAFNLVSDAGYQRVMKSGQPAHYVPSGATLSRDVRQVFVYCRQKVSKLLKVSTGHFK
;
A
#
# COMPACT_ATOMS: atom_id res chain seq x y z
N LYS A 1 -7.19 3.64 33.25
CA LYS A 1 -7.68 4.77 32.41
C LYS A 1 -7.90 4.26 30.99
N LYS A 2 -9.10 4.39 30.42
CA LYS A 2 -9.40 3.91 29.06
C LYS A 2 -9.05 5.01 28.04
N TRP A 3 -8.01 4.78 27.25
CA TRP A 3 -7.63 5.63 26.11
C TRP A 3 -8.65 5.47 24.98
N GLY A 4 -9.84 6.08 25.13
CA GLY A 4 -11.00 5.81 24.29
C GLY A 4 -10.99 6.50 22.91
N SER A 5 -10.12 7.48 22.70
CA SER A 5 -10.05 8.19 21.42
C SER A 5 -9.45 7.31 20.31
N PRO A 6 -9.99 7.35 19.07
CA PRO A 6 -9.45 6.57 17.95
C PRO A 6 -7.97 6.83 17.66
N ILE A 7 -7.44 8.02 18.01
CA ILE A 7 -6.04 8.38 17.76
C ILE A 7 -5.04 7.46 18.47
N TYR A 8 -5.43 6.81 19.57
CA TYR A 8 -4.53 5.86 20.26
C TYR A 8 -4.36 4.55 19.51
N ALA A 9 -5.12 4.30 18.44
CA ALA A 9 -4.96 3.12 17.60
C ALA A 9 -3.61 3.13 16.84
N PHE A 10 -3.02 4.30 16.61
CA PHE A 10 -1.71 4.46 15.96
C PHE A 10 -0.51 4.18 16.89
N PHE A 11 -0.76 3.94 18.18
CA PHE A 11 0.25 3.77 19.21
C PHE A 11 0.07 2.44 19.96
N LYS A 12 1.16 1.97 20.59
CA LYS A 12 1.08 0.81 21.48
C LYS A 12 0.11 1.09 22.65
N PRO A 13 -0.63 0.07 23.11
CA PRO A 13 -1.65 0.22 24.17
C PRO A 13 -1.05 0.71 25.49
N ASP A 14 0.18 0.30 25.78
CA ASP A 14 0.86 0.58 27.04
C ASP A 14 1.89 1.71 26.85
N PRO A 15 1.56 2.95 27.26
CA PRO A 15 2.54 4.03 27.25
C PRO A 15 3.56 3.85 28.37
N LEU A 16 4.80 4.26 28.10
CA LEU A 16 5.80 4.42 29.15
C LEU A 16 5.44 5.62 30.02
N ILE A 17 5.66 5.49 31.32
CA ILE A 17 5.48 6.57 32.28
C ILE A 17 6.86 7.16 32.56
N GLU A 18 7.06 8.38 32.10
CA GLU A 18 8.25 9.17 32.37
C GLU A 18 7.91 10.29 33.37
N TYR A 19 8.93 10.84 34.02
CA TYR A 19 8.79 12.02 34.88
C TYR A 19 9.71 13.11 34.36
N ASP A 20 9.23 14.35 34.31
CA ASP A 20 10.11 15.49 34.02
C ASP A 20 10.94 15.87 35.25
N ASN A 21 11.92 16.75 35.05
CA ASN A 21 12.81 17.22 36.11
C ASN A 21 12.07 17.98 37.24
N LYS A 22 10.80 18.35 37.03
CA LYS A 22 9.93 19.04 37.98
C LYS A 22 8.97 18.06 38.69
N GLY A 23 9.07 16.76 38.40
CA GLY A 23 8.21 15.71 38.97
C GLY A 23 6.87 15.52 38.26
N ASN A 24 6.60 16.22 37.15
CA ASN A 24 5.37 16.04 36.39
C ASN A 24 5.39 14.72 35.63
N ARG A 25 4.25 14.02 35.66
CA ARG A 25 4.08 12.76 34.95
C ARG A 25 3.90 12.99 33.45
N ILE A 26 4.67 12.26 32.65
CA ILE A 26 4.60 12.23 31.20
C ILE A 26 4.16 10.84 30.74
N HIS A 27 3.26 10.79 29.76
CA HIS A 27 2.96 9.57 29.02
C HIS A 27 3.69 9.58 27.69
N ALA A 28 4.58 8.61 27.48
CA ALA A 28 5.30 8.41 26.22
C ALA A 28 4.65 7.25 25.44
N PHE A 29 3.98 7.58 24.35
CA PHE A 29 3.29 6.62 23.47
C PHE A 29 4.21 6.18 22.33
N GLU A 30 4.43 4.89 22.18
CA GLU A 30 5.24 4.34 21.09
C GLU A 30 4.41 4.20 19.80
N CYS A 31 4.86 4.79 18.70
CA CYS A 31 4.25 4.67 17.39
C CYS A 31 4.45 3.28 16.78
N ILE A 32 3.39 2.70 16.23
CA ILE A 32 3.43 1.35 15.64
C ILE A 32 3.90 1.33 14.17
N ALA A 33 4.14 2.50 13.55
CA ALA A 33 4.55 2.60 12.14
C ALA A 33 5.94 1.98 11.89
N GLU A 34 6.11 1.39 10.70
CA GLU A 34 7.39 0.83 10.21
C GLU A 34 7.58 1.14 8.72
N PRO A 35 8.53 2.03 8.34
CA PRO A 35 9.34 2.86 9.22
C PRO A 35 8.53 4.02 9.85
N CYS A 36 8.90 4.43 11.05
CA CYS A 36 8.32 5.61 11.71
C CYS A 36 9.03 6.88 11.24
N GLN A 37 8.27 7.95 10.95
CA GLN A 37 8.77 9.25 10.47
C GLN A 37 9.08 10.24 11.59
N GLY A 38 9.27 9.76 12.82
CA GLY A 38 9.64 10.62 13.94
C GLY A 38 11.02 11.25 13.74
N LYS A 39 11.21 12.45 14.30
CA LYS A 39 12.48 13.19 14.24
C LYS A 39 13.18 13.20 15.60
N GLY A 40 14.49 13.02 15.62
CA GLY A 40 15.35 13.16 16.82
C GLY A 40 15.62 11.86 17.60
N ARG A 41 16.25 11.98 18.78
CA ARG A 41 16.49 10.85 19.69
C ARG A 41 15.15 10.37 20.27
N ASN A 42 14.92 9.06 20.33
CA ASN A 42 13.63 8.44 20.70
C ASN A 42 12.47 8.79 19.74
N GLN A 43 12.76 8.84 18.43
CA GLN A 43 11.84 9.19 17.34
C GLN A 43 10.48 8.48 17.35
N LYS A 44 10.42 7.26 17.88
CA LYS A 44 9.17 6.46 17.92
C LYS A 44 8.22 6.87 19.05
N PHE A 45 8.68 7.66 20.03
CA PHE A 45 7.88 8.01 21.21
C PHE A 45 7.31 9.43 21.11
N VAL A 46 6.00 9.54 21.27
CA VAL A 46 5.30 10.81 21.37
C VAL A 46 4.95 11.06 22.84
N ARG A 47 5.54 12.12 23.41
CA ARG A 47 5.36 12.50 24.81
C ARG A 47 4.16 13.43 24.98
N ARG A 48 3.30 13.12 25.94
CA ARG A 48 2.24 14.01 26.43
C ARG A 48 2.46 14.30 27.91
N ASN A 49 2.67 15.57 28.24
CA ASN A 49 2.82 16.03 29.61
C ASN A 49 1.44 16.13 30.29
N LEU A 50 1.34 15.67 31.54
CA LEU A 50 0.12 15.77 32.35
C LEU A 50 0.16 16.92 33.36
N GLY A 51 1.30 17.61 33.50
CA GLY A 51 1.47 18.73 34.43
C GLY A 51 0.98 20.08 33.89
N THR A 52 0.43 20.13 32.67
CA THR A 52 -0.06 21.36 32.04
C THR A 52 -1.57 21.30 31.81
N ALA A 53 -2.19 22.47 31.54
CA ALA A 53 -3.62 22.56 31.21
C ALA A 53 -4.03 21.71 30.00
N ASP A 54 -3.09 21.37 29.12
CA ASP A 54 -3.30 20.56 27.92
C ASP A 54 -3.15 19.04 28.15
N ALA A 55 -3.26 18.57 29.41
CA ALA A 55 -3.06 17.16 29.76
C ALA A 55 -3.97 16.18 28.99
N THR A 56 -5.10 16.65 28.46
CA THR A 56 -6.07 15.87 27.66
C THR A 56 -5.89 16.05 26.15
N SER A 57 -5.06 16.99 25.70
CA SER A 57 -4.85 17.26 24.28
C SER A 57 -4.18 16.10 23.56
N THR A 58 -4.64 15.82 22.33
CA THR A 58 -4.10 14.77 21.45
C THR A 58 -3.44 15.34 20.19
N GLY A 59 -3.24 16.67 20.14
CA GLY A 59 -2.74 17.35 18.96
C GLY A 59 -1.34 16.90 18.52
N ASN A 60 -0.45 16.63 19.48
CA ASN A 60 0.88 16.07 19.22
C ASN A 60 0.82 14.63 18.66
N LEU A 61 -0.04 13.77 19.23
CA LEU A 61 -0.29 12.42 18.71
C LEU A 61 -0.83 12.47 17.29
N ARG A 62 -1.80 13.37 17.02
CA ARG A 62 -2.38 13.57 15.67
C ARG A 62 -1.34 14.05 14.66
N LYS A 63 -0.53 15.05 14.99
CA LYS A 63 0.56 15.54 14.11
C LYS A 63 1.57 14.44 13.77
N HIS A 64 1.96 13.62 14.76
CA HIS A 64 2.87 12.50 14.52
C HIS A 64 2.23 11.42 13.66
N ALA A 65 0.99 11.03 13.96
CA ALA A 65 0.24 10.07 13.15
C ALA A 65 0.10 10.54 11.70
N LEU A 66 -0.14 11.84 11.48
CA LEU A 66 -0.30 12.41 10.14
C LEU A 66 0.98 12.27 9.33
N SER A 67 2.13 12.56 9.95
CA SER A 67 3.43 12.39 9.31
C SER A 67 3.78 10.93 9.01
N CYS A 68 3.28 9.97 9.81
CA CYS A 68 3.62 8.55 9.66
C CYS A 68 2.66 7.78 8.75
N TRP A 69 1.39 8.20 8.67
CA TRP A 69 0.32 7.42 8.04
C TRP A 69 -0.47 8.19 6.98
N GLY A 70 -0.31 9.51 6.90
CA GLY A 70 -1.08 10.35 5.99
C GLY A 70 -2.48 10.71 6.52
N GLN A 71 -3.12 11.65 5.82
CA GLN A 71 -4.43 12.20 6.21
C GLN A 71 -5.54 11.16 6.08
N GLU A 72 -5.53 10.37 5.01
CA GLU A 72 -6.54 9.34 4.72
C GLU A 72 -6.64 8.29 5.84
N ALA A 73 -5.50 7.83 6.36
CA ALA A 73 -5.48 6.87 7.45
C ALA A 73 -6.04 7.46 8.76
N ILE A 74 -5.80 8.76 9.01
CA ILE A 74 -6.38 9.46 10.15
C ILE A 74 -7.89 9.57 10.01
N ASP A 75 -8.40 9.91 8.84
CA ASP A 75 -9.83 10.09 8.62
C ASP A 75 -10.56 8.74 8.69
N ALA A 76 -9.99 7.69 8.10
CA ALA A 76 -10.51 6.33 8.21
C ALA A 76 -10.61 5.84 9.66
N VAL A 77 -9.61 6.17 10.50
CA VAL A 77 -9.62 5.83 11.93
C VAL A 77 -10.57 6.72 12.71
N SER A 78 -10.66 8.01 12.38
CA SER A 78 -11.52 8.96 13.10
C SER A 78 -13.00 8.63 12.98
N ASN A 79 -13.41 7.96 11.89
CA ASN A 79 -14.78 7.51 11.66
C ASN A 79 -15.15 6.21 12.41
N SER A 80 -14.20 5.58 13.12
CA SER A 80 -14.47 4.33 13.86
C SER A 80 -15.16 4.59 15.19
N THR A 81 -16.08 3.71 15.56
CA THR A 81 -16.89 3.85 16.79
C THR A 81 -16.13 3.37 18.03
N SER A 82 -15.11 2.51 17.84
CA SER A 82 -14.30 1.96 18.94
C SER A 82 -12.81 1.91 18.62
N LEU A 83 -11.97 1.97 19.67
CA LEU A 83 -10.52 1.78 19.55
C LEU A 83 -10.13 0.45 18.88
N GLN A 84 -10.92 -0.60 19.10
CA GLN A 84 -10.64 -1.91 18.54
C GLN A 84 -10.96 -1.96 17.04
N GLU A 85 -12.06 -1.32 16.64
CA GLU A 85 -12.39 -1.09 15.23
C GLU A 85 -11.32 -0.24 14.54
N ALA A 86 -10.89 0.86 15.15
CA ALA A 86 -9.78 1.70 14.66
C ALA A 86 -8.51 0.88 14.38
N ARG A 87 -8.14 -0.02 15.32
CA ARG A 87 -6.97 -0.90 15.16
C ARG A 87 -7.15 -1.91 14.03
N ASN A 88 -8.36 -2.44 13.85
CA ASN A 88 -8.66 -3.35 12.75
C ASN A 88 -8.58 -2.65 11.38
N VAL A 89 -9.10 -1.41 11.29
CA VAL A 89 -8.96 -0.56 10.09
C VAL A 89 -7.49 -0.31 9.78
N LEU A 90 -6.68 0.05 10.78
CA LEU A 90 -5.24 0.26 10.58
C LEU A 90 -4.50 -1.01 10.18
N LYS A 91 -4.84 -2.17 10.75
CA LYS A 91 -4.22 -3.45 10.36
C LYS A 91 -4.51 -3.79 8.90
N LYS A 92 -5.75 -3.55 8.44
CA LYS A 92 -6.13 -3.70 7.03
C LYS A 92 -5.38 -2.72 6.14
N ALA A 93 -5.40 -1.42 6.48
CA ALA A 93 -4.70 -0.38 5.73
C ALA A 93 -3.19 -0.62 5.64
N ARG A 94 -2.54 -1.10 6.71
CA ARG A 94 -1.11 -1.45 6.72
C ARG A 94 -0.78 -2.60 5.76
N ASN A 95 -1.63 -3.63 5.70
CA ASN A 95 -1.44 -4.74 4.77
C ASN A 95 -1.63 -4.27 3.33
N THR A 96 -2.61 -3.42 3.07
CA THR A 96 -2.82 -2.80 1.75
C THR A 96 -1.66 -1.88 1.37
N MET A 97 -1.16 -1.04 2.27
CA MET A 97 -0.02 -0.14 2.01
C MET A 97 1.29 -0.91 1.77
N ARG A 98 1.56 -1.98 2.52
CA ARG A 98 2.74 -2.84 2.26
C ARG A 98 2.73 -3.46 0.86
N ASN A 99 1.54 -3.72 0.31
CA ASN A 99 1.38 -4.29 -1.03
C ASN A 99 1.15 -3.23 -2.13
N GLY A 100 0.76 -2.00 -1.76
CA GLY A 100 0.05 -1.08 -2.66
C GLY A 100 0.54 0.37 -2.70
N LEU A 101 1.59 0.76 -1.97
CA LEU A 101 2.10 2.15 -2.00
C LEU A 101 2.45 2.67 -3.42
N LEU A 102 2.82 1.78 -4.34
CA LEU A 102 3.03 2.13 -5.75
C LEU A 102 1.75 2.06 -6.59
N VAL A 103 0.84 1.14 -6.28
CA VAL A 103 -0.42 0.99 -7.02
C VAL A 103 -1.34 2.17 -6.73
N PHE A 104 -1.41 2.63 -5.48
CA PHE A 104 -2.25 3.73 -5.05
C PHE A 104 -1.81 5.08 -5.65
N GLU A 105 -0.50 5.35 -5.68
CA GLU A 105 0.06 6.58 -6.28
C GLU A 105 -0.21 6.67 -7.80
N PHE A 106 -0.35 5.52 -8.47
CA PHE A 106 -0.55 5.44 -9.92
C PHE A 106 -1.91 4.88 -10.33
N GLU A 107 -2.84 4.74 -9.39
CA GLU A 107 -4.17 4.21 -9.66
C GLU A 107 -4.91 5.21 -10.56
N ARG A 108 -5.11 4.84 -11.83
CA ARG A 108 -5.92 5.64 -12.75
C ARG A 108 -7.38 5.33 -12.46
N THR A 109 -8.08 6.28 -11.85
CA THR A 109 -9.54 6.26 -11.74
C THR A 109 -10.15 6.22 -13.14
N GLY A 110 -11.06 5.27 -13.40
CA GLY A 110 -11.85 5.23 -14.63
C GLY A 110 -11.55 4.10 -15.63
N SER A 111 -11.11 2.91 -15.20
CA SER A 111 -11.21 1.73 -16.08
C SER A 111 -12.69 1.46 -16.36
N GLY A 112 -13.16 1.78 -17.57
CA GLY A 112 -14.53 1.50 -18.00
C GLY A 112 -14.89 0.02 -17.91
N LYS A 113 -16.17 -0.31 -18.12
CA LYS A 113 -16.67 -1.69 -18.15
C LYS A 113 -15.77 -2.54 -19.07
N VAL A 114 -15.35 -3.73 -18.59
CA VAL A 114 -14.57 -4.67 -19.41
C VAL A 114 -15.34 -4.93 -20.71
N THR A 115 -14.74 -4.57 -21.83
CA THR A 115 -15.28 -4.83 -23.17
C THR A 115 -14.53 -6.00 -23.80
N TYR A 116 -15.25 -6.80 -24.58
CA TYR A 116 -14.67 -7.92 -25.32
C TYR A 116 -14.72 -7.57 -26.81
N SER A 117 -13.61 -7.84 -27.52
CA SER A 117 -13.58 -7.67 -28.96
C SER A 117 -14.11 -8.93 -29.65
N HIS A 118 -14.92 -8.76 -30.69
CA HIS A 118 -15.31 -9.85 -31.58
C HIS A 118 -14.17 -10.26 -32.54
N ARG A 119 -13.14 -9.42 -32.69
CA ARG A 119 -11.98 -9.75 -33.53
C ARG A 119 -11.00 -10.64 -32.75
N PRO A 120 -10.44 -11.69 -33.37
CA PRO A 120 -9.29 -12.39 -32.82
C PRO A 120 -8.15 -11.40 -32.49
N PRO A 121 -7.51 -11.50 -31.32
CA PRO A 121 -6.35 -10.69 -31.02
C PRO A 121 -5.22 -11.00 -32.02
N THR A 122 -4.51 -9.96 -32.42
CA THR A 122 -3.27 -10.10 -33.19
C THR A 122 -2.21 -10.83 -32.36
N LYS A 123 -1.17 -11.36 -33.02
CA LYS A 123 -0.05 -12.01 -32.33
C LYS A 123 0.59 -11.16 -31.24
N LEU A 124 0.65 -9.84 -31.44
CA LEU A 124 1.22 -8.90 -30.47
C LEU A 124 0.25 -8.67 -29.30
N GLU A 125 -1.04 -8.49 -29.57
CA GLU A 125 -2.08 -8.38 -28.54
C GLU A 125 -2.12 -9.65 -27.68
N SER A 126 -2.15 -10.84 -28.28
CA SER A 126 -2.08 -12.11 -27.55
C SER A 126 -0.88 -12.18 -26.61
N ARG A 127 0.31 -11.73 -27.04
CA ARG A 127 1.50 -11.69 -26.18
C ARG A 127 1.31 -10.73 -25.01
N ALA A 128 0.84 -9.51 -25.28
CA ALA A 128 0.63 -8.50 -24.26
C ALA A 128 -0.43 -8.94 -23.23
N ASP A 129 -1.54 -9.52 -23.69
CA ASP A 129 -2.63 -9.99 -22.83
C ASP A 129 -2.18 -11.16 -21.95
N HIS A 130 -1.43 -12.12 -22.50
CA HIS A 130 -0.88 -13.21 -21.69
C HIS A 130 0.14 -12.69 -20.67
N VAL A 131 1.04 -11.76 -21.04
CA VAL A 131 2.00 -11.17 -20.11
C VAL A 131 1.28 -10.45 -18.97
N ARG A 132 0.25 -9.66 -19.31
CA ARG A 132 -0.58 -8.96 -18.32
C ARG A 132 -1.25 -9.94 -17.36
N TRP A 133 -1.96 -10.93 -17.90
CA TRP A 133 -2.67 -11.91 -17.09
C TRP A 133 -1.74 -12.72 -16.18
N MET A 134 -0.61 -13.19 -16.70
CA MET A 134 0.38 -13.96 -15.93
C MET A 134 1.02 -13.12 -14.82
N ALA A 135 1.30 -11.85 -15.08
CA ALA A 135 1.87 -10.93 -14.09
C ALA A 135 0.85 -10.57 -13.00
N GLU A 136 -0.40 -10.27 -13.36
CA GLU A 136 -1.47 -9.93 -12.43
C GLU A 136 -1.90 -11.13 -11.57
N SER A 137 -1.93 -12.33 -12.15
CA SER A 137 -2.40 -13.56 -11.49
C SER A 137 -1.28 -14.41 -10.90
N GLN A 138 -0.02 -13.97 -11.01
CA GLN A 138 1.18 -14.68 -10.54
C GLN A 138 1.28 -16.14 -11.03
N GLN A 139 0.92 -16.37 -12.29
CA GLN A 139 0.86 -17.70 -12.89
C GLN A 139 2.20 -18.14 -13.50
N ALA A 140 2.42 -19.44 -13.54
CA ALA A 140 3.63 -20.02 -14.13
C ALA A 140 3.59 -19.97 -15.67
N PHE A 141 4.70 -19.58 -16.29
CA PHE A 141 4.74 -19.38 -17.76
C PHE A 141 4.57 -20.67 -18.57
N ASN A 142 4.86 -21.82 -17.98
CA ASN A 142 4.66 -23.13 -18.59
C ASN A 142 3.19 -23.56 -18.66
N LEU A 143 2.27 -22.84 -17.98
CA LEU A 143 0.83 -23.08 -18.10
C LEU A 143 0.35 -23.01 -19.55
N VAL A 144 0.97 -22.17 -20.38
CA VAL A 144 0.60 -22.09 -21.81
C VAL A 144 0.91 -23.36 -22.59
N SER A 145 1.76 -24.23 -22.07
CA SER A 145 2.08 -25.53 -22.67
C SER A 145 1.16 -26.65 -22.17
N ASP A 146 0.32 -26.39 -21.17
CA ASP A 146 -0.64 -27.36 -20.66
C ASP A 146 -1.70 -27.73 -21.72
N ALA A 147 -2.04 -29.02 -21.79
CA ALA A 147 -2.98 -29.52 -22.78
C ALA A 147 -4.41 -29.00 -22.55
N GLY A 148 -4.83 -28.89 -21.29
CA GLY A 148 -6.13 -28.34 -20.92
C GLY A 148 -6.22 -26.85 -21.29
N TYR A 149 -5.17 -26.09 -21.00
CA TYR A 149 -5.06 -24.70 -21.41
C TYR A 149 -5.14 -24.51 -22.93
N GLN A 150 -4.34 -25.25 -23.69
CA GLN A 150 -4.32 -25.19 -25.15
C GLN A 150 -5.68 -25.57 -25.75
N ARG A 151 -6.33 -26.61 -25.21
CA ARG A 151 -7.68 -27.01 -25.61
C ARG A 151 -8.67 -25.88 -25.39
N VAL A 152 -8.70 -25.27 -24.20
CA VAL A 152 -9.64 -24.17 -23.91
C VAL A 152 -9.37 -22.95 -24.80
N MET A 153 -8.11 -22.52 -24.93
CA MET A 153 -7.78 -21.32 -25.71
C MET A 153 -8.00 -21.49 -27.23
N LYS A 154 -7.90 -22.72 -27.75
CA LYS A 154 -8.07 -22.98 -29.20
C LYS A 154 -9.42 -23.55 -29.58
N SER A 155 -10.26 -23.93 -28.62
CA SER A 155 -11.62 -24.41 -28.89
C SER A 155 -12.44 -23.28 -29.52
N GLY A 156 -13.01 -23.52 -30.70
CA GLY A 156 -13.74 -22.51 -31.48
C GLY A 156 -12.84 -21.47 -32.17
N GLN A 157 -11.52 -21.48 -31.90
CA GLN A 157 -10.56 -20.56 -32.52
C GLN A 157 -9.19 -21.24 -32.79
N PRO A 158 -9.12 -22.22 -33.72
CA PRO A 158 -7.91 -23.01 -33.93
C PRO A 158 -6.68 -22.19 -34.35
N ALA A 159 -6.90 -21.08 -35.05
CA ALA A 159 -5.86 -20.16 -35.48
C ALA A 159 -5.39 -19.20 -34.38
N HIS A 160 -5.97 -19.25 -33.17
CA HIS A 160 -5.57 -18.37 -32.07
C HIS A 160 -4.11 -18.61 -31.68
N TYR A 161 -3.32 -17.54 -31.69
CA TYR A 161 -1.93 -17.61 -31.32
C TYR A 161 -1.77 -17.64 -29.79
N VAL A 162 -1.17 -18.72 -29.30
CA VAL A 162 -0.73 -18.85 -27.91
C VAL A 162 0.80 -18.75 -27.87
N PRO A 163 1.38 -17.79 -27.12
CA PRO A 163 2.83 -17.69 -27.00
C PRO A 163 3.42 -18.88 -26.23
N SER A 164 4.67 -19.23 -26.55
CA SER A 164 5.41 -20.22 -25.75
C SER A 164 5.83 -19.64 -24.40
N GLY A 165 6.04 -20.50 -23.39
CA GLY A 165 6.51 -20.06 -22.08
C GLY A 165 7.85 -19.30 -22.15
N ALA A 166 8.75 -19.69 -23.06
CA ALA A 166 10.00 -18.96 -23.31
C ALA A 166 9.77 -17.55 -23.88
N THR A 167 8.75 -17.38 -24.73
CA THR A 167 8.37 -16.06 -25.25
C THR A 167 7.79 -15.20 -24.15
N LEU A 168 6.91 -15.75 -23.32
CA LEU A 168 6.36 -15.03 -22.16
C LEU A 168 7.44 -14.61 -21.17
N SER A 169 8.38 -15.49 -20.84
CA SER A 169 9.51 -15.16 -19.96
C SER A 169 10.31 -13.95 -20.48
N ARG A 170 10.64 -13.95 -21.79
CA ARG A 170 11.33 -12.82 -22.44
C ARG A 170 10.49 -11.54 -22.40
N ASP A 171 9.21 -11.63 -22.69
CA ASP A 171 8.32 -10.47 -22.74
C ASP A 171 8.06 -9.87 -21.36
N VAL A 172 7.82 -10.70 -20.35
CA VAL A 172 7.70 -10.27 -18.94
C VAL A 172 8.97 -9.54 -18.50
N ARG A 173 10.15 -10.09 -18.82
CA ARG A 173 11.43 -9.43 -18.51
C ARG A 173 11.55 -8.08 -19.21
N GLN A 174 11.15 -7.99 -20.48
CA GLN A 174 11.18 -6.74 -21.23
C GLN A 174 10.23 -5.68 -20.62
N VAL A 175 8.99 -6.08 -20.30
CA VAL A 175 7.99 -5.23 -19.66
C VAL A 175 8.49 -4.77 -18.29
N PHE A 176 9.09 -5.65 -17.49
CA PHE A 176 9.68 -5.30 -16.20
C PHE A 176 10.75 -4.21 -16.33
N VAL A 177 11.70 -4.39 -17.26
CA VAL A 177 12.76 -3.39 -17.51
C VAL A 177 12.15 -2.04 -17.92
N TYR A 178 11.20 -2.05 -18.84
CA TYR A 178 10.52 -0.84 -19.30
C TYR A 178 9.74 -0.15 -18.18
N CYS A 179 8.96 -0.90 -17.40
CA CYS A 179 8.22 -0.38 -16.24
C CYS A 179 9.16 0.23 -15.21
N ARG A 180 10.28 -0.44 -14.90
CA ARG A 180 11.30 0.08 -13.97
C ARG A 180 11.90 1.40 -14.47
N GLN A 181 12.22 1.51 -15.76
CA GLN A 181 12.70 2.75 -16.36
C GLN A 181 11.65 3.86 -16.30
N LYS A 182 10.38 3.54 -16.58
CA LYS A 182 9.27 4.50 -16.53
C LYS A 182 9.03 5.02 -15.11
N VAL A 183 8.98 4.14 -14.11
CA VAL A 183 8.88 4.51 -12.70
C VAL A 183 10.08 5.36 -12.28
N SER A 184 11.30 4.98 -12.67
CA SER A 184 12.49 5.79 -12.40
C SER A 184 12.41 7.21 -12.97
N LYS A 185 11.87 7.38 -14.20
CA LYS A 185 11.62 8.69 -14.79
C LYS A 185 10.57 9.48 -13.99
N LEU A 186 9.46 8.85 -13.61
CA LEU A 186 8.41 9.50 -12.83
C LEU A 186 8.92 9.99 -11.47
N LEU A 187 9.72 9.17 -10.77
CA LEU A 187 10.32 9.55 -9.48
C LEU A 187 11.34 10.70 -9.60
N LYS A 188 12.07 10.79 -10.71
CA LYS A 188 12.99 11.92 -10.96
C LYS A 188 12.24 13.24 -11.23
N VAL A 189 11.07 13.18 -11.86
CA VAL A 189 10.26 14.39 -12.14
C VAL A 189 9.55 14.88 -10.87
N SER A 190 9.00 13.98 -10.05
CA SER A 190 8.29 14.36 -8.83
C SER A 190 9.19 14.99 -7.74
N THR A 191 10.46 14.56 -7.67
CA THR A 191 11.45 15.15 -6.75
C THR A 191 11.91 16.56 -7.13
N GLY A 192 11.64 17.01 -8.36
CA GLY A 192 11.89 18.40 -8.80
C GLY A 192 10.84 19.42 -8.36
N HIS A 193 9.68 18.97 -7.87
CA HIS A 193 8.56 19.84 -7.46
C HIS A 193 8.54 20.19 -5.96
N PHE A 194 9.54 19.73 -5.19
CA PHE A 194 9.71 20.01 -3.76
C PHE A 194 11.01 20.77 -3.47
N LYS A 195 11.28 21.83 -4.24
CA LYS A 195 12.27 22.85 -3.86
C LYS A 195 11.56 24.16 -3.58
#